data_AF-A0A8S1IQH6-F1
#
_entry.id   AF-A0A8S1IQH6-F1
#
_cell.length_a   1.000
_cell.length_b   1.000
_cell.length_c   1.000
_cell.angle_alpha   90.00
_cell.angle_beta   90.00
_cell.angle_gamma   90.00
#
_symmetry.space_group_name_H-M   'P 1'
#
loop_
_entity.id
_entity.type
_entity.pdbx_description
1 polymer ?
#
loop_
_entity_poly.entity_id
_entity_poly.type
_entity_poly.pdbx_seq_one_letter_code
_entity_poly.pdbx_strand_id
1 'polypeptide(L)'
;VDTFVVEAPNIQEIQKLAIHHDNSGRSPAWHLDAVEVTKGAPPGAKTILFLCRSWLGGGAPARVVLEPSARGRGDRDDYAVSVATSDVKGAGTDADVSLNLCGSEGSTGFQRLWAEHDTFERGKVDEFDLKRLSRVGDMMSLTIRSDGSGTGAAWHVSHVSVRRASDGAIAYFAFNRWMGKSHGLEATAEASSMHPDRLMQEYRLMVHTSDQ
;
A
#
# COMPACT_ATOMS: atom_id res chain seq x y z
N VAL A 1 -19.36 -14.21 -6.19
CA VAL A 1 -18.33 -15.06 -5.53
C VAL A 1 -19.05 -16.32 -5.12
N ASP A 2 -18.65 -17.44 -5.70
CA ASP A 2 -19.26 -18.74 -5.43
C ASP A 2 -18.32 -19.55 -4.53
N THR A 3 -18.90 -20.31 -3.60
CA THR A 3 -18.14 -21.11 -2.63
C THR A 3 -18.52 -22.57 -2.78
N PHE A 4 -17.51 -23.43 -2.87
CA PHE A 4 -17.66 -24.87 -3.00
C PHE A 4 -16.85 -25.55 -1.91
N VAL A 5 -17.41 -26.61 -1.33
CA VAL A 5 -16.69 -27.49 -0.40
C VAL A 5 -16.41 -28.79 -1.12
N VAL A 6 -15.14 -29.19 -1.15
CA VAL A 6 -14.68 -30.42 -1.79
C VAL A 6 -13.95 -31.26 -0.74
N GLU A 7 -14.44 -32.48 -0.53
CA GLU A 7 -13.74 -33.46 0.29
C GLU A 7 -12.71 -34.21 -0.56
N ALA A 8 -11.46 -34.23 -0.12
CA ALA A 8 -10.37 -34.90 -0.81
C ALA A 8 -9.33 -35.40 0.22
N PRO A 9 -8.52 -36.42 -0.13
CA PRO A 9 -7.36 -36.80 0.67
C PRO A 9 -6.42 -35.62 0.91
N ASN A 10 -5.63 -35.68 1.98
CA ASN A 10 -4.65 -34.63 2.28
C ASN A 10 -3.52 -34.60 1.24
N ILE A 11 -3.65 -33.73 0.24
CA ILE A 11 -2.68 -33.53 -0.85
C ILE A 11 -1.50 -32.63 -0.48
N GLN A 12 -1.27 -32.39 0.82
CA GLN A 12 -0.22 -31.51 1.34
C GLN A 12 -0.31 -30.08 0.77
N GLU A 13 0.59 -29.73 -0.16
CA GLU A 13 0.67 -28.43 -0.83
C GLU A 13 0.08 -28.52 -2.25
N ILE A 14 -0.83 -27.60 -2.54
CA ILE A 14 -1.47 -27.54 -3.85
C ILE A 14 -0.52 -26.85 -4.81
N GLN A 15 0.00 -27.59 -5.79
CA GLN A 15 0.94 -27.05 -6.78
C GLN A 15 0.26 -26.57 -8.06
N LYS A 16 -0.95 -27.06 -8.37
CA LYS A 16 -1.72 -26.70 -9.56
C LYS A 16 -3.22 -26.81 -9.29
N LEU A 17 -4.00 -25.96 -9.94
CA LEU A 17 -5.46 -25.99 -9.93
C LEU A 17 -5.97 -25.98 -11.37
N ALA A 18 -6.77 -26.97 -11.76
CA ALA A 18 -7.43 -26.96 -13.05
C ALA A 18 -8.90 -26.58 -12.88
N ILE A 19 -9.34 -25.54 -13.59
CA ILE A 19 -10.76 -25.17 -13.70
C ILE A 19 -11.24 -25.58 -15.09
N HIS A 20 -12.39 -26.23 -15.15
CA HIS A 20 -13.01 -26.71 -16.38
C HIS A 20 -14.49 -26.36 -16.39
N HIS A 21 -14.99 -25.99 -17.56
CA HIS A 21 -16.39 -25.74 -17.85
C HIS A 21 -16.84 -26.63 -19.01
N ASP A 22 -18.08 -27.14 -18.97
CA ASP A 22 -18.59 -28.08 -19.98
C ASP A 22 -19.17 -27.39 -21.24
N ASN A 23 -19.18 -26.06 -21.25
CA ASN A 23 -19.72 -25.20 -22.32
C ASN A 23 -21.20 -25.44 -22.66
N SER A 24 -21.98 -25.99 -21.73
CA SER A 24 -23.40 -26.21 -21.93
C SER A 24 -24.23 -24.91 -21.76
N GLY A 25 -25.39 -24.84 -22.43
CA GLY A 25 -26.34 -23.74 -22.32
C GLY A 25 -26.20 -22.62 -23.37
N ARG A 26 -27.06 -21.60 -23.28
CA ARG A 26 -27.16 -20.51 -24.28
C ARG A 26 -26.03 -19.47 -24.21
N SER A 27 -25.33 -19.36 -23.09
CA SER A 27 -24.25 -18.39 -22.89
C SER A 27 -23.27 -18.93 -21.86
N PRO A 28 -22.51 -19.98 -22.20
CA PRO A 28 -21.66 -20.70 -21.27
C PRO A 28 -20.44 -19.91 -20.79
N ALA A 29 -20.16 -18.75 -21.40
CA ALA A 29 -18.95 -18.00 -21.15
C ALA A 29 -19.01 -17.26 -19.82
N TRP A 30 -17.93 -17.31 -19.05
CA TRP A 30 -17.81 -16.58 -17.81
C TRP A 30 -16.38 -16.12 -17.58
N HIS A 31 -16.22 -15.03 -16.84
CA HIS A 31 -14.91 -14.47 -16.51
C HIS A 31 -14.42 -15.02 -15.18
N LEU A 32 -13.29 -15.72 -15.19
CA LEU A 32 -12.60 -16.19 -13.99
C LEU A 32 -11.51 -15.18 -13.60
N ASP A 33 -11.74 -14.41 -12.54
CA ASP A 33 -10.73 -13.49 -12.00
C ASP A 33 -9.64 -14.24 -11.22
N ALA A 34 -10.04 -14.96 -10.16
CA ALA A 34 -9.15 -15.78 -9.34
C ALA A 34 -9.88 -16.91 -8.63
N VAL A 35 -9.13 -17.90 -8.13
CA VAL A 35 -9.61 -18.94 -7.21
C VAL A 35 -8.83 -18.89 -5.92
N GLU A 36 -9.54 -18.96 -4.80
CA GLU A 36 -8.98 -19.03 -3.46
C GLU A 36 -9.28 -20.40 -2.85
N VAL A 37 -8.23 -21.10 -2.40
CA VAL A 37 -8.35 -22.43 -1.81
C VAL A 37 -7.84 -22.39 -0.38
N THR A 38 -8.74 -22.61 0.60
CA THR A 38 -8.41 -22.63 2.03
C THR A 38 -8.47 -24.05 2.56
N LYS A 39 -7.40 -24.50 3.24
CA LYS A 39 -7.34 -25.85 3.81
C LYS A 39 -7.97 -25.89 5.21
N GLY A 40 -9.23 -26.31 5.30
CA GLY A 40 -9.92 -26.59 6.57
C GLY A 40 -10.37 -25.33 7.33
N ALA A 41 -11.27 -25.54 8.30
CA ALA A 41 -12.14 -24.51 8.87
C ALA A 41 -11.64 -23.71 10.10
N PRO A 42 -10.45 -23.88 10.72
CA PRO A 42 -10.10 -22.99 11.83
C PRO A 42 -9.81 -21.57 11.32
N PRO A 43 -10.15 -20.54 12.12
CA PRO A 43 -9.68 -19.17 11.87
C PRO A 43 -8.15 -19.17 11.74
N GLY A 44 -7.63 -18.66 10.61
CA GLY A 44 -6.19 -18.64 10.31
C GLY A 44 -5.67 -19.75 9.39
N ALA A 45 -6.56 -20.58 8.81
CA ALA A 45 -6.16 -21.54 7.79
C ALA A 45 -5.52 -20.86 6.56
N LYS A 46 -4.41 -21.43 6.07
CA LYS A 46 -3.67 -20.91 4.91
C LYS A 46 -4.56 -20.97 3.66
N THR A 47 -4.78 -19.81 3.04
CA THR A 47 -5.44 -19.68 1.73
C THR A 47 -4.40 -19.57 0.63
N ILE A 48 -4.51 -20.40 -0.40
CA ILE A 48 -3.70 -20.34 -1.62
C ILE A 48 -4.53 -19.63 -2.70
N LEU A 49 -3.93 -18.65 -3.39
CA LEU A 49 -4.59 -17.92 -4.47
C LEU A 49 -4.05 -18.36 -5.82
N PHE A 50 -4.94 -18.53 -6.79
CA PHE A 50 -4.66 -18.85 -8.18
C PHE A 50 -5.25 -17.74 -9.05
N LEU A 51 -4.42 -16.90 -9.65
CA LEU A 51 -4.87 -15.79 -10.50
C LEU A 51 -5.13 -16.29 -11.93
N CYS A 52 -6.23 -15.86 -12.56
CA CYS A 52 -6.57 -16.22 -13.95
C CYS A 52 -6.83 -14.98 -14.82
N ARG A 53 -7.76 -14.10 -14.42
CA ARG A 53 -8.18 -12.88 -15.14
C ARG A 53 -8.50 -13.11 -16.61
N SER A 54 -9.24 -14.17 -16.90
CA SER A 54 -9.57 -14.55 -18.28
C SER A 54 -10.98 -15.09 -18.41
N TRP A 55 -11.53 -14.97 -19.62
CA TRP A 55 -12.79 -15.59 -19.99
C TRP A 55 -12.58 -17.08 -20.27
N LEU A 56 -13.51 -17.90 -19.80
CA LEU A 56 -13.63 -19.32 -20.13
C LEU A 56 -14.92 -19.53 -20.91
N GLY A 57 -14.87 -20.27 -22.01
CA GLY A 57 -16.04 -20.50 -22.89
C GLY A 57 -16.31 -19.36 -23.88
N GLY A 58 -17.34 -19.53 -24.72
CA GLY A 58 -17.75 -18.51 -25.71
C GLY A 58 -16.71 -18.14 -26.77
N GLY A 59 -15.79 -19.06 -27.09
CA GLY A 59 -14.66 -18.83 -27.99
C GLY A 59 -13.29 -18.86 -27.30
N ALA A 60 -13.26 -18.80 -25.96
CA ALA A 60 -12.07 -19.02 -25.15
C ALA A 60 -11.96 -20.50 -24.71
N PRO A 61 -10.77 -20.96 -24.24
CA PRO A 61 -10.60 -22.31 -23.71
C PRO A 61 -11.62 -22.63 -22.61
N ALA A 62 -12.17 -23.85 -22.65
CA ALA A 62 -13.09 -24.34 -21.62
C ALA A 62 -12.35 -24.79 -20.34
N ARG A 63 -11.03 -24.97 -20.42
CA ARG A 63 -10.17 -25.42 -19.33
C ARG A 63 -8.97 -24.51 -19.19
N VAL A 64 -8.61 -24.20 -17.94
CA VAL A 64 -7.37 -23.51 -17.58
C VAL A 64 -6.67 -24.28 -16.46
N VAL A 65 -5.33 -24.34 -16.52
CA VAL A 65 -4.50 -24.85 -15.43
C VAL A 65 -3.77 -23.66 -14.83
N LEU A 66 -3.95 -23.45 -13.54
CA LEU A 66 -3.41 -22.35 -12.76
C LEU A 66 -2.33 -22.89 -11.82
N GLU A 67 -1.30 -22.08 -11.62
CA GLU A 67 -0.28 -22.33 -10.59
C GLU A 67 -0.56 -21.40 -9.40
N PRO A 68 -0.16 -21.80 -8.16
CA PRO A 68 -0.25 -20.94 -7.00
C PRO A 68 0.43 -19.61 -7.30
N SER A 69 -0.33 -18.53 -7.21
CA SER A 69 0.27 -17.22 -7.23
C SER A 69 1.21 -17.10 -6.04
N ALA A 70 2.39 -16.53 -6.27
CA ALA A 70 3.26 -16.04 -5.19
C ALA A 70 2.55 -15.01 -4.29
N ARG A 71 1.39 -14.49 -4.74
CA ARG A 71 0.63 -13.37 -4.18
C ARG A 71 -0.63 -13.78 -3.41
N GLY A 72 -0.65 -14.99 -2.84
CA GLY A 72 -1.86 -15.53 -2.21
C GLY A 72 -2.06 -15.09 -0.78
N ARG A 73 -2.98 -14.11 -0.57
CA ARG A 73 -3.68 -13.68 0.67
C ARG A 73 -2.92 -13.55 2.01
N GLY A 74 -1.64 -13.87 2.07
CA GLY A 74 -0.64 -13.31 2.97
C GLY A 74 0.18 -12.20 2.31
N ASP A 75 -0.12 -11.87 1.04
CA ASP A 75 0.47 -10.77 0.26
C ASP A 75 -0.46 -9.54 0.23
N ARG A 76 -1.42 -9.45 1.16
CA ARG A 76 -2.18 -8.21 1.33
C ARG A 76 -2.27 -7.83 2.78
N ASP A 77 -2.28 -6.53 3.03
CA ASP A 77 -2.36 -5.95 4.35
C ASP A 77 -3.16 -4.65 4.35
N ASP A 78 -3.51 -4.21 5.55
CA ASP A 78 -4.06 -2.90 5.79
C ASP A 78 -2.98 -2.01 6.44
N TYR A 79 -2.90 -0.77 5.99
CA TYR A 79 -1.93 0.20 6.47
C TYR A 79 -2.66 1.43 7.00
N ALA A 80 -2.47 1.73 8.28
CA ALA A 80 -2.89 2.99 8.87
C ALA A 80 -1.75 4.01 8.64
N VAL A 81 -2.03 5.06 7.89
CA VAL A 81 -1.07 6.11 7.53
C VAL A 81 -1.44 7.40 8.24
N SER A 82 -0.48 8.01 8.93
CA SER A 82 -0.63 9.37 9.47
C SER A 82 0.36 10.29 8.75
N VAL A 83 -0.14 11.39 8.20
CA VAL A 83 0.64 12.40 7.48
C VAL A 83 0.69 13.65 8.32
N ALA A 84 1.89 14.06 8.73
CA ALA A 84 2.10 15.28 9.50
C ALA A 84 2.55 16.43 8.58
N THR A 85 1.73 17.47 8.50
CA THR A 85 2.09 18.73 7.84
C THR A 85 2.82 19.62 8.84
N SER A 86 3.93 20.24 8.42
CA SER A 86 4.77 21.03 9.32
C SER A 86 4.05 22.26 9.84
N ASP A 87 4.39 22.70 11.06
CA ASP A 87 3.92 23.97 11.62
C ASP A 87 4.80 25.16 11.16
N VAL A 88 4.94 25.32 9.84
CA VAL A 88 5.60 26.48 9.22
C VAL A 88 4.61 27.28 8.39
N LYS A 89 4.82 28.59 8.28
CA LYS A 89 3.89 29.48 7.58
C LYS A 89 3.71 29.03 6.12
N GLY A 90 2.45 28.80 5.73
CA GLY A 90 2.11 28.37 4.37
C GLY A 90 2.38 26.90 4.09
N ALA A 91 2.54 26.07 5.11
CA ALA A 91 2.86 24.65 4.94
C ALA A 91 1.73 23.79 4.39
N GLY A 92 0.46 24.24 4.45
CA GLY A 92 -0.71 23.47 4.04
C GLY A 92 -0.92 23.41 2.53
N THR A 93 -1.78 22.50 2.06
CA THR A 93 -2.07 22.35 0.63
C THR A 93 -3.49 21.86 0.36
N ASP A 94 -4.08 22.36 -0.74
CA ASP A 94 -5.35 21.88 -1.30
C ASP A 94 -5.14 20.86 -2.44
N ALA A 95 -3.89 20.49 -2.71
CA ALA A 95 -3.52 19.60 -3.81
C ALA A 95 -3.91 18.15 -3.51
N ASP A 96 -4.12 17.36 -4.56
CA ASP A 96 -4.31 15.92 -4.40
C ASP A 96 -3.01 15.24 -4.01
N VAL A 97 -3.06 14.44 -2.94
CA VAL A 97 -1.90 13.71 -2.41
C VAL A 97 -2.05 12.20 -2.65
N SER A 98 -0.97 11.57 -3.05
CA SER A 98 -0.85 10.11 -3.16
C SER A 98 0.49 9.63 -2.60
N LEU A 99 0.56 8.36 -2.20
CA LEU A 99 1.80 7.75 -1.73
C LEU A 99 2.01 6.35 -2.28
N ASN A 100 3.26 5.92 -2.32
CA ASN A 100 3.65 4.54 -2.62
C ASN A 100 4.61 4.07 -1.53
N LEU A 101 4.24 2.99 -0.83
CA LEU A 101 5.08 2.33 0.16
C LEU A 101 5.84 1.19 -0.50
N CYS A 102 7.15 1.16 -0.31
CA CYS A 102 8.06 0.14 -0.82
C CYS A 102 8.71 -0.62 0.34
N GLY A 103 8.92 -1.92 0.15
CA GLY A 103 9.57 -2.78 1.13
C GLY A 103 10.23 -4.00 0.49
N SER A 104 10.70 -4.93 1.33
CA SER A 104 11.46 -6.11 0.89
C SER A 104 10.72 -7.05 -0.08
N GLU A 105 9.39 -7.03 -0.08
CA GLU A 105 8.55 -7.94 -0.89
C GLU A 105 7.86 -7.24 -2.07
N GLY A 106 8.04 -5.92 -2.23
CA GLY A 106 7.46 -5.15 -3.33
C GLY A 106 6.97 -3.78 -2.91
N SER A 107 5.91 -3.30 -3.58
CA SER A 107 5.31 -2.01 -3.28
C SER A 107 3.79 -2.04 -3.34
N THR A 108 3.15 -1.08 -2.68
CA THR A 108 1.71 -0.89 -2.74
C THR A 108 1.23 -0.30 -4.07
N GLY A 109 2.14 0.23 -4.89
CA GLY A 109 1.81 1.21 -5.92
C GLY A 109 1.30 2.52 -5.31
N PHE A 110 1.03 3.51 -6.17
CA PHE A 110 0.49 4.78 -5.71
C PHE A 110 -0.97 4.64 -5.27
N GLN A 111 -1.24 5.07 -4.05
CA GLN A 111 -2.53 5.13 -3.41
C GLN A 111 -2.90 6.59 -3.18
N ARG A 112 -4.04 7.02 -3.72
CA ARG A 112 -4.57 8.36 -3.44
C ARG A 112 -5.07 8.42 -2.01
N LEU A 113 -4.69 9.46 -1.29
CA LEU A 113 -5.19 9.75 0.04
C LEU A 113 -6.49 10.53 -0.11
N TRP A 114 -7.60 9.80 0.01
CA TRP A 114 -8.93 10.40 -0.06
C TRP A 114 -9.20 11.14 1.23
N ALA A 115 -9.28 12.45 1.12
CA ALA A 115 -9.52 13.36 2.21
C ALA A 115 -10.95 13.90 2.17
N GLU A 116 -11.51 14.16 3.35
CA GLU A 116 -12.66 15.06 3.50
C GLU A 116 -12.18 16.52 3.40
N HIS A 117 -13.06 17.50 3.62
CA HIS A 117 -12.66 18.92 3.63
C HIS A 117 -11.56 19.18 4.70
N ASP A 118 -10.60 20.05 4.38
CA ASP A 118 -9.55 20.58 5.27
C ASP A 118 -8.45 19.59 5.74
N THR A 119 -7.99 18.68 4.88
CA THR A 119 -6.80 17.85 5.15
C THR A 119 -5.50 18.49 4.68
N PHE A 120 -4.38 18.07 5.26
CA PHE A 120 -3.03 18.55 4.96
C PHE A 120 -2.80 20.00 5.35
N GLU A 121 -3.51 20.44 6.39
CA GLU A 121 -3.40 21.79 6.93
C GLU A 121 -2.16 21.99 7.80
N ARG A 122 -1.67 23.22 7.86
CA ARG A 122 -0.49 23.58 8.66
C ARG A 122 -0.60 23.06 10.11
N GLY A 123 0.42 22.33 10.56
CA GLY A 123 0.49 21.81 11.92
C GLY A 123 -0.52 20.72 12.25
N LYS A 124 -1.22 20.17 11.25
CA LYS A 124 -2.16 19.06 11.42
C LYS A 124 -1.51 17.72 11.09
N VAL A 125 -2.11 16.68 11.68
CA VAL A 125 -1.85 15.29 11.37
C VAL A 125 -3.15 14.70 10.85
N ASP A 126 -3.11 14.17 9.63
CA ASP A 126 -4.24 13.56 8.95
C ASP A 126 -4.04 12.04 8.87
N GLU A 127 -5.10 11.27 9.14
CA GLU A 127 -5.05 9.80 9.20
C GLU A 127 -5.83 9.16 8.04
N PHE A 128 -5.24 8.14 7.43
CA PHE A 128 -5.80 7.43 6.28
C PHE A 128 -5.70 5.91 6.48
N ASP A 129 -6.81 5.22 6.23
CA ASP A 129 -6.91 3.76 6.29
C ASP A 129 -6.82 3.16 4.89
N LEU A 130 -5.66 2.61 4.53
CA LEU A 130 -5.46 1.98 3.24
C LEU A 130 -5.67 0.47 3.35
N LYS A 131 -6.78 -0.03 2.79
CA LYS A 131 -7.22 -1.42 2.97
C LYS A 131 -6.85 -2.32 1.79
N ARG A 132 -6.52 -3.58 2.08
CA ARG A 132 -6.29 -4.67 1.11
C ARG A 132 -5.24 -4.35 0.04
N LEU A 133 -4.18 -3.63 0.42
CA LEU A 133 -3.03 -3.33 -0.43
C LEU A 133 -2.05 -4.51 -0.44
N SER A 134 -1.13 -4.54 -1.41
CA SER A 134 -0.05 -5.54 -1.40
C SER A 134 0.80 -5.46 -0.13
N ARG A 135 1.22 -6.61 0.39
CA ARG A 135 2.17 -6.66 1.51
C ARG A 135 3.54 -6.28 0.99
N VAL A 136 4.25 -5.44 1.73
CA VAL A 136 5.57 -4.96 1.29
C VAL A 136 6.73 -5.64 2.02
N GLY A 137 6.49 -6.62 2.90
CA GLY A 137 7.52 -7.13 3.79
C GLY A 137 8.01 -6.05 4.76
N ASP A 138 9.31 -5.96 5.00
CA ASP A 138 9.89 -4.89 5.81
C ASP A 138 9.71 -3.54 5.11
N MET A 139 9.09 -2.58 5.79
CA MET A 139 8.88 -1.23 5.24
C MET A 139 10.24 -0.53 5.10
N MET A 140 10.62 -0.17 3.87
CA MET A 140 11.95 0.36 3.57
C MET A 140 11.91 1.82 3.16
N SER A 141 10.98 2.21 2.28
CA SER A 141 10.88 3.59 1.83
C SER A 141 9.44 3.97 1.48
N LEU A 142 9.15 5.26 1.56
CA LEU A 142 7.86 5.82 1.18
C LEU A 142 8.08 6.99 0.24
N THR A 143 7.39 6.96 -0.88
CA THR A 143 7.31 8.05 -1.84
C THR A 143 5.98 8.74 -1.69
N ILE A 144 5.98 10.06 -1.48
CA ILE A 144 4.77 10.88 -1.42
C ILE A 144 4.77 11.87 -2.57
N ARG A 145 3.60 12.05 -3.19
CA ARG A 145 3.39 12.85 -4.39
C ARG A 145 2.21 13.80 -4.21
N SER A 146 2.41 15.06 -4.57
CA SER A 146 1.36 16.05 -4.78
C SER A 146 1.13 16.25 -6.27
N ASP A 147 -0.11 16.47 -6.70
CA ASP A 147 -0.40 16.85 -8.10
C ASP A 147 -0.09 18.34 -8.41
N GLY A 148 0.16 19.15 -7.38
CA GLY A 148 0.47 20.57 -7.50
C GLY A 148 -0.70 21.44 -7.97
N SER A 149 -1.93 20.94 -7.89
CA SER A 149 -3.14 21.70 -8.19
C SER A 149 -3.47 22.67 -7.05
N GLY A 150 -4.27 23.71 -7.36
CA GLY A 150 -4.61 24.77 -6.41
C GLY A 150 -3.63 25.96 -6.38
N THR A 151 -4.07 27.05 -5.75
CA THR A 151 -3.26 28.25 -5.54
C THR A 151 -2.48 28.12 -4.24
N GLY A 152 -1.16 28.27 -4.27
CA GLY A 152 -0.36 28.06 -3.05
C GLY A 152 -0.15 26.59 -2.70
N ALA A 153 -0.24 25.68 -3.69
CA ALA A 153 -0.09 24.22 -3.57
C ALA A 153 1.26 23.71 -3.02
N ALA A 154 2.17 24.62 -2.63
CA ALA A 154 3.43 24.23 -2.03
C ALA A 154 3.15 23.68 -0.63
N TRP A 155 3.58 22.45 -0.40
CA TRP A 155 3.26 21.71 0.81
C TRP A 155 4.54 21.41 1.57
N HIS A 156 4.58 21.66 2.87
CA HIS A 156 5.73 21.28 3.70
C HIS A 156 5.41 20.06 4.56
N VAL A 157 5.88 18.91 4.10
CA VAL A 157 5.68 17.63 4.79
C VAL A 157 6.70 17.52 5.91
N SER A 158 6.25 17.29 7.14
CA SER A 158 7.15 16.94 8.24
C SER A 158 7.56 15.47 8.11
N HIS A 159 6.60 14.58 8.29
CA HIS A 159 6.84 13.14 8.25
C HIS A 159 5.56 12.37 7.95
N VAL A 160 5.73 11.10 7.62
CA VAL A 160 4.64 10.13 7.50
C VAL A 160 4.94 8.96 8.43
N SER A 161 3.95 8.47 9.16
CA SER A 161 4.05 7.21 9.88
C SER A 161 3.11 6.18 9.28
N VAL A 162 3.56 4.94 9.16
CA VAL A 162 2.76 3.83 8.66
C VAL A 162 2.76 2.72 9.68
N ARG A 163 1.57 2.27 10.07
CA ARG A 163 1.36 1.08 10.91
C ARG A 163 0.67 -0.01 10.10
N ARG A 164 1.32 -1.18 10.02
CA ARG A 164 0.77 -2.37 9.37
C ARG A 164 -0.17 -3.10 10.32
N ALA A 165 -1.34 -3.53 9.82
CA ALA A 165 -2.37 -4.13 10.66
C ALA A 165 -2.05 -5.58 11.08
N SER A 166 -1.42 -6.36 10.21
CA SER A 166 -1.19 -7.80 10.46
C SER A 166 -0.28 -8.11 11.65
N ASP A 167 0.71 -7.26 11.92
CA ASP A 167 1.73 -7.49 12.96
C ASP A 167 2.00 -6.25 13.84
N GLY A 168 1.35 -5.12 13.56
CA GLY A 168 1.52 -3.89 14.31
C GLY A 168 2.85 -3.18 14.04
N ALA A 169 3.64 -3.59 13.05
CA ALA A 169 4.90 -2.94 12.72
C ALA A 169 4.68 -1.47 12.35
N ILE A 170 5.52 -0.58 12.89
CA ILE A 170 5.47 0.87 12.64
C ILE A 170 6.76 1.31 11.97
N ALA A 171 6.65 2.09 10.89
CA ALA A 171 7.75 2.79 10.27
C ALA A 171 7.47 4.29 10.18
N TYR A 172 8.53 5.09 10.31
CA TYR A 172 8.50 6.54 10.21
C TYR A 172 9.34 7.00 9.03
N PHE A 173 8.84 7.98 8.29
CA PHE A 173 9.45 8.52 7.09
C PHE A 173 9.57 10.04 7.24
N ALA A 174 10.77 10.53 7.55
CA ALA A 174 11.02 11.96 7.75
C ALA A 174 11.29 12.65 6.40
N PHE A 175 10.47 13.65 6.06
CA PHE A 175 10.60 14.44 4.83
C PHE A 175 11.22 15.81 5.10
N ASN A 176 10.66 16.53 6.08
CA ASN A 176 11.05 17.89 6.50
C ASN A 176 11.44 18.80 5.33
N ARG A 177 10.59 18.84 4.29
CA ARG A 177 10.86 19.60 3.07
C ARG A 177 9.61 20.14 2.43
N TRP A 178 9.80 21.20 1.66
CA TRP A 178 8.82 21.68 0.70
C TRP A 178 8.70 20.72 -0.49
N MET A 179 7.46 20.54 -0.94
CA MET A 179 7.06 19.95 -2.21
C MET A 179 6.17 20.94 -2.97
N GLY A 180 6.15 20.86 -4.29
CA GLY A 180 5.39 21.76 -5.15
C GLY A 180 6.11 22.02 -6.47
N LYS A 181 5.50 22.84 -7.33
CA LYS A 181 6.02 23.13 -8.68
C LYS A 181 7.49 23.58 -8.71
N SER A 182 7.95 24.29 -7.68
CA SER A 182 9.34 24.77 -7.57
C SER A 182 10.27 23.87 -6.74
N HIS A 183 9.74 22.86 -6.04
CA HIS A 183 10.52 22.02 -5.09
C HIS A 183 10.51 20.53 -5.47
N GLY A 184 9.84 20.18 -6.57
CA GLY A 184 9.50 18.82 -6.94
C GLY A 184 8.15 18.42 -6.38
N LEU A 185 7.35 17.72 -7.19
CA LEU A 185 6.02 17.24 -6.82
C LEU A 185 6.04 15.87 -6.12
N GLU A 186 7.22 15.28 -5.96
CA GLU A 186 7.43 13.96 -5.39
C GLU A 186 8.69 13.95 -4.53
N ALA A 187 8.63 13.26 -3.41
CA ALA A 187 9.77 13.02 -2.54
C ALA A 187 9.72 11.59 -2.01
N THR A 188 10.90 11.01 -1.78
CA THR A 188 11.06 9.69 -1.15
C THR A 188 11.87 9.83 0.13
N ALA A 189 11.45 9.12 1.17
CA ALA A 189 12.17 9.01 2.43
C ALA A 189 12.35 7.53 2.81
N GLU A 190 13.46 7.22 3.47
CA GLU A 190 13.75 5.89 4.02
C GLU A 190 13.07 5.69 5.38
N ALA A 191 12.79 4.45 5.71
CA ALA A 191 12.14 4.05 6.96
C ALA A 191 13.07 4.19 8.16
N SER A 192 12.51 4.65 9.26
CA SER A 192 13.09 4.66 10.59
C SER A 192 12.18 3.94 11.57
N SER A 193 12.76 3.21 12.53
CA SER A 193 12.02 2.64 13.67
C SER A 193 11.76 3.66 14.78
N MET A 194 12.41 4.83 14.73
CA MET A 194 12.24 5.92 15.69
C MET A 194 11.42 7.06 15.11
N HIS A 195 10.47 7.56 15.90
CA HIS A 195 9.70 8.76 15.59
C HIS A 195 10.65 9.95 15.34
N PRO A 196 10.41 10.81 14.32
CA PRO A 196 11.29 11.93 14.00
C PRO A 196 11.54 12.89 15.17
N ASP A 197 10.53 13.16 15.99
CA ASP A 197 10.70 13.99 17.20
C ASP A 197 11.71 13.42 18.23
N ARG A 198 11.94 12.10 18.23
CA ARG A 198 12.97 11.47 19.07
C ARG A 198 14.36 11.52 18.44
N LEU A 199 14.44 11.81 17.14
CA LEU A 199 15.70 12.02 16.40
C LEU A 199 16.13 13.48 16.41
N MET A 200 15.22 14.42 16.72
CA MET A 200 15.56 15.83 16.86
C MET A 200 16.32 16.05 18.17
N GLN A 201 17.62 16.29 18.04
CA GLN A 201 18.49 16.67 19.13
C GLN A 201 18.83 18.15 18.96
N GLU A 202 18.63 18.94 20.02
CA GLU A 202 18.95 20.37 20.00
C GLU A 202 20.47 20.56 20.01
N TYR A 203 21.00 21.19 18.96
CA TYR A 203 22.42 21.55 18.89
C TYR A 203 22.57 23.06 19.04
N ARG A 204 23.42 23.49 19.98
CA ARG A 204 23.83 24.90 20.10
C ARG A 204 25.13 25.12 19.35
N LEU A 205 25.08 25.91 18.28
CA LEU A 205 26.27 26.37 17.56
C LEU A 205 26.76 27.67 18.21
N MET A 206 27.99 27.66 18.75
CA MET A 206 28.71 28.87 19.12
C MET A 206 29.75 29.18 18.05
N VAL A 207 29.55 30.30 17.34
CA VAL A 207 30.47 30.75 16.29
C VAL A 207 31.38 31.82 16.90
N HIS A 208 32.67 31.56 16.91
CA HIS A 208 33.70 32.53 17.28
C HIS A 208 34.35 33.06 16.00
N THR A 209 34.28 34.37 15.78
CA THR A 209 35.02 35.03 14.70
C THR A 209 36.25 35.73 15.28
N SER A 210 37.34 35.76 14.52
CA SER A 210 38.58 36.47 14.85
C SER A 210 38.97 37.38 13.69
N ASP A 211 39.67 38.45 14.03
CA ASP A 211 40.21 39.50 13.15
C ASP A 211 41.72 39.32 12.87
N GLN A 212 42.29 38.15 13.14
CA GLN A 212 43.69 37.80 12.80
C GLN A 212 43.85 37.40 11.33
#